data_AF-I7GBT2-F1
#
_entry.id   AF-I7GBT2-F1
#
_cell.length_a   1.000
_cell.length_b   1.000
_cell.length_c   1.000
_cell.angle_alpha   90.00
_cell.angle_beta   90.00
_cell.angle_gamma   90.00
#
_symmetry.space_group_name_H-M   'P 1'
#
loop_
_entity.id
_entity.type
_entity.pdbx_description
1 polymer ?
#
loop_
_entity_poly.entity_id
_entity_poly.type
_entity_poly.pdbx_seq_one_letter_code
_entity_poly.pdbx_strand_id
1 'polypeptide(L)'
;MRDMGEMVTQGQTDAQYMFLRQRLQALDTGWNELHKMWENRQNLLSQSHAYQQFLRDTKQAEAFLNNQEYVLAHTEMPTTLEGAEAAIKKQEDFMTTMDANEEKINAVVETGRRLVSDGNINSDRIQEKVDSIDDRHRKNRETASELLMRLKDNRDLQKFLQDCQELSLWINEKMLTAQDMSYDEARNLHSKWLKHQAFMAELASDKEWLDKIEKEGMQLISEKPETEPVVEEKLTGLHEMWEVLESTTQTKAQRLFDANKAELFTQSCADLDKWLHGLESQIQSDDYGKDLTSVNILLKKQQMLENQMEVRKKEIEELQSQAQALSQEGKSTDEVDSKRLTVQTKFMELLEPLNERKHNLLASKEIHQFNRDVEDEILWVGERMPLATSTDHGHNLQTVQLLIKKNQTLQKEIQGHQPRIDDIFERSQNIVTDSSSLNAEAIRQRLADLKQLWGLLVEETEKRHRRLEEAHRAQQYYFDAATAQCAARTSPASSAGSARGAPGAVSSATSSTRSWRSAPRTHCRHCSRHWNNHHSPPDTHTQTQKRKRKQKKCRARWLMPVIPALWEAEAGGSQGQEFETSLANMVKPRLY
;
A
#
# COMPACT_ATOMS: atom_id res chain seq x y z
N MET A 1 -81.07 -90.56 -47.47
CA MET A 1 -80.39 -91.84 -47.80
C MET A 1 -80.30 -92.72 -46.57
N ARG A 2 -79.43 -92.39 -45.59
CA ARG A 2 -79.30 -93.07 -44.28
C ARG A 2 -80.65 -93.41 -43.66
N ASP A 3 -81.40 -92.38 -43.29
CA ASP A 3 -82.66 -92.41 -42.54
C ASP A 3 -83.74 -93.21 -43.27
N MET A 4 -83.81 -93.09 -44.61
CA MET A 4 -84.72 -93.85 -45.46
C MET A 4 -84.35 -95.34 -45.54
N GLY A 5 -83.07 -95.68 -45.57
CA GLY A 5 -82.60 -97.08 -45.49
C GLY A 5 -82.81 -97.70 -44.11
N GLU A 6 -82.68 -96.90 -43.06
CA GLU A 6 -82.95 -97.29 -41.68
C GLU A 6 -84.46 -97.55 -41.46
N MET A 7 -85.34 -96.67 -41.95
CA MET A 7 -86.80 -96.90 -41.97
C MET A 7 -87.18 -98.20 -42.72
N VAL A 8 -86.56 -98.49 -43.87
CA VAL A 8 -86.87 -99.69 -44.68
C VAL A 8 -86.33 -100.99 -44.05
N THR A 9 -85.39 -100.91 -43.11
CA THR A 9 -84.83 -102.08 -42.40
C THR A 9 -85.33 -102.24 -40.96
N GLN A 10 -86.17 -101.34 -40.45
CA GLN A 10 -86.80 -101.49 -39.14
C GLN A 10 -87.82 -102.64 -39.12
N GLY A 11 -87.77 -103.47 -38.09
CA GLY A 11 -88.70 -104.59 -37.86
C GLY A 11 -88.52 -105.82 -38.77
N GLN A 12 -87.72 -105.74 -39.84
CA GLN A 12 -87.52 -106.84 -40.79
C GLN A 12 -86.45 -107.83 -40.30
N THR A 13 -86.80 -109.12 -40.29
CA THR A 13 -85.93 -110.23 -39.85
C THR A 13 -85.41 -111.10 -41.00
N ASP A 14 -85.82 -110.84 -42.24
CA ASP A 14 -85.33 -111.57 -43.41
C ASP A 14 -83.83 -111.28 -43.66
N ALA A 15 -83.10 -112.29 -44.12
CA ALA A 15 -81.65 -112.27 -44.26
C ALA A 15 -81.15 -111.15 -45.20
N GLN A 16 -81.93 -110.82 -46.23
CA GLN A 16 -81.62 -109.72 -47.15
C GLN A 16 -81.64 -108.35 -46.45
N TYR A 17 -82.59 -108.14 -45.53
CA TYR A 17 -82.72 -106.90 -44.77
C TYR A 17 -81.68 -106.79 -43.65
N MET A 18 -81.32 -107.91 -43.00
CA MET A 18 -80.19 -107.94 -42.07
C MET A 18 -78.86 -107.63 -42.76
N PHE A 19 -78.63 -108.20 -43.96
CA PHE A 19 -77.43 -107.90 -44.76
C PHE A 19 -77.41 -106.43 -45.24
N LEU A 20 -78.55 -105.87 -45.62
CA LEU A 20 -78.68 -104.44 -45.93
C LEU A 20 -78.36 -103.56 -44.72
N ARG A 21 -78.84 -103.92 -43.51
CA ARG A 21 -78.57 -103.19 -42.27
C ARG A 21 -77.08 -103.23 -41.88
N GLN A 22 -76.42 -104.38 -42.00
CA GLN A 22 -74.97 -104.48 -41.82
C GLN A 22 -74.19 -103.61 -42.81
N ARG A 23 -74.62 -103.56 -44.08
CA ARG A 23 -74.01 -102.69 -45.11
C ARG A 23 -74.23 -101.20 -44.82
N LEU A 24 -75.39 -100.81 -44.29
CA LEU A 24 -75.64 -99.43 -43.85
C LEU A 24 -74.76 -99.05 -42.65
N GLN A 25 -74.57 -99.96 -41.68
CA GLN A 25 -73.68 -99.73 -40.55
C GLN A 25 -72.21 -99.61 -40.99
N ALA A 26 -71.75 -100.47 -41.90
CA ALA A 26 -70.39 -100.41 -42.46
C ALA A 26 -70.17 -99.14 -43.30
N LEU A 27 -71.21 -98.62 -43.96
CA LEU A 27 -71.16 -97.33 -44.65
C LEU A 27 -71.01 -96.17 -43.66
N ASP A 28 -71.73 -96.20 -42.53
CA ASP A 28 -71.65 -95.15 -41.52
C ASP A 28 -70.30 -95.16 -40.78
N THR A 29 -69.76 -96.32 -40.42
CA THR A 29 -68.40 -96.40 -39.85
C THR A 29 -67.36 -95.92 -40.84
N GLY A 30 -67.43 -96.37 -42.10
CA GLY A 30 -66.51 -95.93 -43.15
C GLY A 30 -66.62 -94.44 -43.48
N TRP A 31 -67.80 -93.85 -43.39
CA TRP A 31 -68.00 -92.39 -43.54
C TRP A 31 -67.41 -91.62 -42.37
N ASN A 32 -67.63 -92.07 -41.13
CA ASN A 32 -67.05 -91.44 -39.94
C ASN A 32 -65.51 -91.58 -39.88
N GLU A 33 -64.97 -92.70 -40.36
CA GLU A 33 -63.52 -92.89 -40.53
C GLU A 33 -62.95 -91.99 -41.64
N LEU A 34 -63.62 -91.90 -42.79
CA LEU A 34 -63.23 -90.98 -43.87
C LEU A 34 -63.29 -89.52 -43.42
N HIS A 35 -64.30 -89.13 -42.63
CA HIS A 35 -64.41 -87.78 -42.08
C HIS A 35 -63.23 -87.51 -41.12
N LYS A 36 -62.95 -88.39 -40.16
CA LYS A 36 -61.78 -88.27 -39.26
C LYS A 36 -60.46 -88.23 -40.03
N MET A 37 -60.29 -89.04 -41.09
CA MET A 37 -59.10 -88.96 -41.95
C MET A 37 -58.99 -87.62 -42.68
N TRP A 38 -60.12 -87.06 -43.13
CA TRP A 38 -60.17 -85.75 -43.76
C TRP A 38 -59.87 -84.62 -42.75
N GLU A 39 -60.49 -84.64 -41.56
CA GLU A 39 -60.24 -83.68 -40.48
C GLU A 39 -58.77 -83.73 -40.04
N ASN A 40 -58.22 -84.92 -39.81
CA ASN A 40 -56.80 -85.12 -39.48
C ASN A 40 -55.90 -84.57 -40.60
N ARG A 41 -56.17 -84.89 -41.87
CA ARG A 41 -55.40 -84.38 -43.00
C ARG A 41 -55.49 -82.85 -43.13
N GLN A 42 -56.68 -82.28 -42.92
CA GLN A 42 -56.92 -80.84 -42.97
C GLN A 42 -56.17 -80.13 -41.83
N ASN A 43 -56.17 -80.70 -40.62
CA ASN A 43 -55.42 -80.20 -39.48
C ASN A 43 -53.89 -80.25 -39.74
N LEU A 44 -53.35 -81.41 -40.16
CA LEU A 44 -51.93 -81.56 -40.51
C LEU A 44 -51.49 -80.58 -41.61
N LEU A 45 -52.32 -80.36 -42.65
CA LEU A 45 -52.02 -79.38 -43.71
C LEU A 45 -52.10 -77.94 -43.20
N SER A 46 -53.07 -77.61 -42.34
CA SER A 46 -53.20 -76.29 -41.72
C SER A 46 -51.99 -75.95 -40.85
N GLN A 47 -51.60 -76.89 -39.97
CA GLN A 47 -50.41 -76.74 -39.12
C GLN A 47 -49.11 -76.62 -39.92
N SER A 48 -48.98 -77.38 -41.01
CA SER A 48 -47.83 -77.28 -41.92
C SER A 48 -47.80 -75.94 -42.66
N HIS A 49 -48.95 -75.46 -43.14
CA HIS A 49 -49.06 -74.13 -43.76
C HIS A 49 -48.69 -73.01 -42.76
N ALA A 50 -49.21 -73.06 -41.54
CA ALA A 50 -48.89 -72.10 -40.48
C ALA A 50 -47.38 -72.12 -40.14
N TYR A 51 -46.76 -73.30 -40.10
CA TYR A 51 -45.31 -73.43 -39.90
C TYR A 51 -44.50 -72.83 -41.07
N GLN A 52 -44.91 -73.04 -42.33
CA GLN A 52 -44.25 -72.40 -43.49
C GLN A 52 -44.43 -70.88 -43.49
N GLN A 53 -45.58 -70.37 -43.05
CA GLN A 53 -45.80 -68.95 -42.86
C GLN A 53 -44.88 -68.38 -41.77
N PHE A 54 -44.83 -69.02 -40.60
CA PHE A 54 -43.89 -68.67 -39.53
C PHE A 54 -42.44 -68.65 -40.03
N LEU A 55 -41.97 -69.66 -40.77
CA LEU A 55 -40.62 -69.70 -41.33
C LEU A 55 -40.32 -68.59 -42.36
N ARG A 56 -41.32 -68.12 -43.11
CA ARG A 56 -41.19 -66.96 -44.01
C ARG A 56 -40.96 -65.68 -43.21
N ASP A 57 -41.72 -65.50 -42.13
CA ASP A 57 -41.72 -64.27 -41.34
C ASP A 57 -40.53 -64.24 -40.35
N THR A 58 -40.10 -65.41 -39.85
CA THR A 58 -38.80 -65.68 -39.19
C THR A 58 -37.63 -65.11 -39.99
N LYS A 59 -37.57 -65.37 -41.31
CA LYS A 59 -36.49 -64.87 -42.18
C LYS A 59 -36.48 -63.34 -42.32
N GLN A 60 -37.62 -62.68 -42.15
CA GLN A 60 -37.69 -61.21 -42.16
C GLN A 60 -37.15 -60.65 -40.84
N ALA A 61 -37.54 -61.24 -39.71
CA ALA A 61 -36.97 -60.90 -38.40
C ALA A 61 -35.45 -61.13 -38.34
N GLU A 62 -34.96 -62.28 -38.83
CA GLU A 62 -33.53 -62.59 -38.95
C GLU A 62 -32.79 -61.55 -39.81
N ALA A 63 -33.39 -61.07 -40.91
CA ALA A 63 -32.77 -60.05 -41.76
C ALA A 63 -32.63 -58.69 -41.03
N PHE A 64 -33.63 -58.27 -40.24
CA PHE A 64 -33.51 -57.07 -39.41
C PHE A 64 -32.43 -57.23 -38.34
N LEU A 65 -32.39 -58.37 -37.64
CA LEU A 65 -31.40 -58.65 -36.59
C LEU A 65 -29.97 -58.71 -37.15
N ASN A 66 -29.75 -59.37 -38.29
CA ASN A 66 -28.43 -59.43 -38.95
C ASN A 66 -27.90 -58.03 -39.29
N ASN A 67 -28.77 -57.13 -39.77
CA ASN A 67 -28.39 -55.75 -40.11
C ASN A 67 -28.11 -54.92 -38.85
N GLN A 68 -28.86 -55.13 -37.77
CA GLN A 68 -28.62 -54.47 -36.48
C GLN A 68 -27.28 -54.88 -35.88
N GLU A 69 -27.00 -56.19 -35.83
CA GLU A 69 -25.71 -56.75 -35.37
C GLU A 69 -24.54 -56.17 -36.16
N TYR A 70 -24.68 -56.05 -37.49
CA TYR A 70 -23.64 -55.45 -38.34
C TYR A 70 -23.35 -53.99 -37.98
N VAL A 71 -24.38 -53.14 -37.82
CA VAL A 71 -24.19 -51.71 -37.49
C VAL A 71 -23.58 -51.54 -36.10
N LEU A 72 -24.03 -52.32 -35.11
CA LEU A 72 -23.51 -52.27 -33.75
C LEU A 72 -22.05 -52.74 -33.66
N ALA A 73 -21.66 -53.75 -34.45
CA ALA A 73 -20.29 -54.27 -34.47
C ALA A 73 -19.27 -53.37 -35.20
N HIS A 74 -19.72 -52.49 -36.10
CA HIS A 74 -18.85 -51.64 -36.94
C HIS A 74 -19.00 -50.14 -36.65
N THR A 75 -19.39 -49.77 -35.42
CA THR A 75 -19.43 -48.36 -34.98
C THR A 75 -18.16 -48.02 -34.21
N GLU A 76 -17.28 -47.23 -34.82
CA GLU A 76 -16.02 -46.75 -34.25
C GLU A 76 -16.24 -45.56 -33.29
N MET A 77 -15.29 -45.35 -32.37
CA MET A 77 -15.34 -44.25 -31.39
C MET A 77 -14.69 -42.98 -31.97
N PRO A 78 -15.39 -41.84 -32.03
CA PRO A 78 -14.85 -40.59 -32.55
C PRO A 78 -13.72 -39.98 -31.69
N THR A 79 -12.92 -39.14 -32.34
CA THR A 79 -11.76 -38.43 -31.77
C THR A 79 -11.92 -36.90 -31.74
N THR A 80 -13.15 -36.40 -31.92
CA THR A 80 -13.52 -34.99 -31.84
C THR A 80 -14.93 -34.85 -31.24
N LEU A 81 -15.23 -33.69 -30.64
CA LEU A 81 -16.55 -33.43 -30.04
C LEU A 81 -17.68 -33.48 -31.09
N GLU A 82 -17.52 -32.78 -32.22
CA GLU A 82 -18.48 -32.81 -33.34
C GLU A 82 -18.72 -34.24 -33.86
N GLY A 83 -17.63 -35.04 -33.96
CA GLY A 83 -17.72 -36.45 -34.35
C GLY A 83 -18.50 -37.29 -33.33
N ALA A 84 -18.28 -37.06 -32.03
CA ALA A 84 -18.99 -37.74 -30.95
C ALA A 84 -20.49 -37.40 -30.95
N GLU A 85 -20.85 -36.12 -31.10
CA GLU A 85 -22.25 -35.68 -31.20
C GLU A 85 -22.95 -36.23 -32.45
N ALA A 86 -22.27 -36.23 -33.60
CA ALA A 86 -22.78 -36.84 -34.83
C ALA A 86 -22.98 -38.37 -34.69
N ALA A 87 -22.08 -39.07 -33.98
CA ALA A 87 -22.19 -40.50 -33.72
C ALA A 87 -23.32 -40.82 -32.73
N ILE A 88 -23.50 -40.04 -31.66
CA ILE A 88 -24.65 -40.14 -30.74
C ILE A 88 -25.95 -40.00 -31.53
N LYS A 89 -26.09 -38.93 -32.33
CA LYS A 89 -27.29 -38.70 -33.13
C LYS A 89 -27.56 -39.85 -34.10
N LYS A 90 -26.54 -40.34 -34.80
CA LYS A 90 -26.65 -41.50 -35.71
C LYS A 90 -27.10 -42.76 -34.97
N GLN A 91 -26.67 -42.96 -33.72
CA GLN A 91 -27.10 -44.09 -32.88
C GLN A 91 -28.54 -43.92 -32.38
N GLU A 92 -28.99 -42.70 -32.05
CA GLU A 92 -30.38 -42.41 -31.67
C GLU A 92 -31.35 -42.51 -32.86
N ASP A 93 -30.96 -42.03 -34.04
CA ASP A 93 -31.66 -42.26 -35.30
C ASP A 93 -31.75 -43.78 -35.60
N PHE A 94 -30.66 -44.53 -35.43
CA PHE A 94 -30.63 -45.98 -35.62
C PHE A 94 -31.52 -46.73 -34.61
N MET A 95 -31.49 -46.39 -33.32
CA MET A 95 -32.38 -46.96 -32.31
C MET A 95 -33.85 -46.66 -32.62
N THR A 96 -34.16 -45.47 -33.14
CA THR A 96 -35.52 -45.15 -33.63
C THR A 96 -35.94 -46.10 -34.77
N THR A 97 -35.01 -46.51 -35.66
CA THR A 97 -35.31 -47.55 -36.66
C THR A 97 -35.45 -48.95 -36.07
N MET A 98 -34.82 -49.25 -34.92
CA MET A 98 -35.01 -50.49 -34.17
C MET A 98 -36.42 -50.57 -33.59
N ASP A 99 -36.86 -49.54 -32.86
CA ASP A 99 -38.22 -49.45 -32.30
C ASP A 99 -39.29 -49.55 -33.40
N ALA A 100 -39.05 -48.94 -34.56
CA ALA A 100 -39.95 -49.02 -35.73
C ALA A 100 -39.99 -50.40 -36.43
N ASN A 101 -39.13 -51.35 -36.06
CA ASN A 101 -39.21 -52.75 -36.51
C ASN A 101 -39.48 -53.77 -35.38
N GLU A 102 -39.37 -53.37 -34.12
CA GLU A 102 -39.64 -54.20 -32.93
C GLU A 102 -41.01 -54.89 -32.99
N GLU A 103 -42.08 -54.19 -33.34
CA GLU A 103 -43.43 -54.78 -33.43
C GLU A 103 -43.47 -55.99 -34.38
N LYS A 104 -42.69 -55.97 -35.46
CA LYS A 104 -42.63 -57.07 -36.45
C LYS A 104 -41.83 -58.26 -35.92
N ILE A 105 -40.76 -58.01 -35.17
CA ILE A 105 -39.97 -59.07 -34.52
C ILE A 105 -40.80 -59.72 -33.41
N ASN A 106 -41.42 -58.90 -32.55
CA ASN A 106 -42.28 -59.36 -31.46
C ASN A 106 -43.54 -60.09 -31.98
N ALA A 107 -44.12 -59.68 -33.11
CA ALA A 107 -45.23 -60.40 -33.76
C ALA A 107 -44.82 -61.79 -34.27
N VAL A 108 -43.58 -61.97 -34.74
CA VAL A 108 -43.05 -63.30 -35.15
C VAL A 108 -42.83 -64.19 -33.92
N VAL A 109 -42.23 -63.65 -32.86
CA VAL A 109 -42.04 -64.33 -31.57
C VAL A 109 -43.38 -64.78 -30.98
N GLU A 110 -44.37 -63.87 -30.90
CA GLU A 110 -45.72 -64.16 -30.40
C GLU A 110 -46.49 -65.16 -31.27
N THR A 111 -46.36 -65.06 -32.61
CA THR A 111 -46.97 -66.05 -33.52
C THR A 111 -46.36 -67.44 -33.31
N GLY A 112 -45.04 -67.53 -33.12
CA GLY A 112 -44.38 -68.79 -32.80
C GLY A 112 -44.82 -69.37 -31.45
N ARG A 113 -44.87 -68.54 -30.40
CA ARG A 113 -45.36 -68.93 -29.05
C ARG A 113 -46.80 -69.48 -29.11
N ARG A 114 -47.69 -68.88 -29.91
CA ARG A 114 -49.04 -69.39 -30.14
C ARG A 114 -49.04 -70.74 -30.86
N LEU A 115 -48.27 -70.90 -31.94
CA LEU A 115 -48.18 -72.18 -32.65
C LEU A 115 -47.62 -73.32 -31.79
N VAL A 116 -46.74 -73.02 -30.84
CA VAL A 116 -46.28 -73.99 -29.83
C VAL A 116 -47.42 -74.34 -28.86
N SER A 117 -48.13 -73.34 -28.34
CA SER A 117 -49.27 -73.53 -27.43
C SER A 117 -50.46 -74.26 -28.06
N ASP A 118 -50.68 -74.09 -29.36
CA ASP A 118 -51.74 -74.76 -30.14
C ASP A 118 -51.38 -76.22 -30.49
N GLY A 119 -50.16 -76.69 -30.14
CA GLY A 119 -49.73 -78.08 -30.33
C GLY A 119 -49.37 -78.43 -31.77
N ASN A 120 -48.66 -77.55 -32.49
CA ASN A 120 -48.18 -77.82 -33.84
C ASN A 120 -47.23 -79.04 -33.89
N ILE A 121 -47.30 -79.86 -34.95
CA ILE A 121 -46.37 -81.00 -35.18
C ILE A 121 -44.89 -80.58 -35.09
N ASN A 122 -44.55 -79.32 -35.35
CA ASN A 122 -43.19 -78.78 -35.37
C ASN A 122 -42.81 -77.98 -34.11
N SER A 123 -43.59 -78.04 -33.02
CA SER A 123 -43.43 -77.16 -31.83
C SER A 123 -41.99 -77.00 -31.36
N ASP A 124 -41.21 -78.07 -31.21
CA ASP A 124 -39.80 -78.00 -30.74
C ASP A 124 -38.95 -77.05 -31.60
N ARG A 125 -39.08 -77.15 -32.93
CA ARG A 125 -38.36 -76.31 -33.90
C ARG A 125 -38.89 -74.89 -34.02
N ILE A 126 -40.16 -74.69 -33.68
CA ILE A 126 -40.76 -73.35 -33.57
C ILE A 126 -40.19 -72.68 -32.32
N GLN A 127 -40.16 -73.40 -31.19
CA GLN A 127 -39.61 -72.93 -29.91
C GLN A 127 -38.12 -72.56 -30.03
N GLU A 128 -37.28 -73.43 -30.59
CA GLU A 128 -35.86 -73.14 -30.90
C GLU A 128 -35.69 -71.83 -31.70
N LYS A 129 -36.58 -71.56 -32.66
CA LYS A 129 -36.53 -70.34 -33.48
C LYS A 129 -37.11 -69.11 -32.80
N VAL A 130 -38.13 -69.27 -31.98
CA VAL A 130 -38.70 -68.21 -31.12
C VAL A 130 -37.63 -67.72 -30.15
N ASP A 131 -37.02 -68.63 -29.39
CA ASP A 131 -36.04 -68.28 -28.36
C ASP A 131 -34.78 -67.69 -28.98
N SER A 132 -34.30 -68.26 -30.10
CA SER A 132 -33.16 -67.71 -30.84
C SER A 132 -33.40 -66.30 -31.43
N ILE A 133 -34.65 -65.90 -31.69
CA ILE A 133 -34.98 -64.53 -32.12
C ILE A 133 -35.13 -63.61 -30.91
N ASP A 134 -35.80 -64.05 -29.85
CA ASP A 134 -36.03 -63.31 -28.61
C ASP A 134 -34.69 -62.94 -27.93
N ASP A 135 -33.77 -63.90 -27.82
CA ASP A 135 -32.42 -63.70 -27.28
C ASP A 135 -31.60 -62.69 -28.10
N ARG A 136 -31.61 -62.82 -29.43
CA ARG A 136 -30.88 -61.91 -30.33
C ARG A 136 -31.47 -60.50 -30.30
N HIS A 137 -32.79 -60.37 -30.28
CA HIS A 137 -33.45 -59.07 -30.19
C HIS A 137 -33.13 -58.36 -28.87
N ARG A 138 -33.25 -59.07 -27.74
CA ARG A 138 -32.83 -58.60 -26.41
C ARG A 138 -31.37 -58.14 -26.41
N LYS A 139 -30.45 -59.01 -26.85
CA LYS A 139 -29.02 -58.71 -26.86
C LYS A 139 -28.66 -57.53 -27.78
N ASN A 140 -29.32 -57.39 -28.93
CA ASN A 140 -29.14 -56.22 -29.79
C ASN A 140 -29.60 -54.93 -29.12
N ARG A 141 -30.72 -54.96 -28.38
CA ARG A 141 -31.24 -53.79 -27.66
C ARG A 141 -30.33 -53.38 -26.50
N GLU A 142 -29.81 -54.36 -25.75
CA GLU A 142 -28.78 -54.16 -24.71
C GLU A 142 -27.51 -53.54 -25.32
N THR A 143 -26.95 -54.17 -26.36
CA THR A 143 -25.74 -53.70 -27.06
C THR A 143 -25.91 -52.30 -27.65
N ALA A 144 -27.09 -51.96 -28.18
CA ALA A 144 -27.40 -50.64 -28.72
C ALA A 144 -27.45 -49.56 -27.63
N SER A 145 -27.96 -49.90 -26.44
CA SER A 145 -27.99 -49.01 -25.28
C SER A 145 -26.58 -48.80 -24.71
N GLU A 146 -25.78 -49.87 -24.57
CA GLU A 146 -24.37 -49.81 -24.14
C GLU A 146 -23.49 -49.02 -25.11
N LEU A 147 -23.75 -49.10 -26.42
CA LEU A 147 -23.07 -48.28 -27.42
C LEU A 147 -23.47 -46.80 -27.30
N LEU A 148 -24.75 -46.50 -27.08
CA LEU A 148 -25.21 -45.12 -26.88
C LEU A 148 -24.64 -44.48 -25.61
N MET A 149 -24.50 -45.24 -24.52
CA MET A 149 -23.82 -44.77 -23.31
C MET A 149 -22.34 -44.47 -23.60
N ARG A 150 -21.57 -45.43 -24.13
CA ARG A 150 -20.15 -45.23 -24.46
C ARG A 150 -19.90 -44.07 -25.44
N LEU A 151 -20.82 -43.80 -26.36
CA LEU A 151 -20.73 -42.61 -27.24
C LEU A 151 -20.97 -41.30 -26.48
N LYS A 152 -21.88 -41.27 -25.50
CA LYS A 152 -22.08 -40.13 -24.58
C LYS A 152 -20.89 -39.94 -23.64
N ASP A 153 -20.26 -41.04 -23.20
CA ASP A 153 -19.04 -41.01 -22.39
C ASP A 153 -17.83 -40.49 -23.19
N ASN A 154 -17.68 -40.94 -24.43
CA ASN A 154 -16.71 -40.39 -25.39
C ASN A 154 -16.94 -38.89 -25.63
N ARG A 155 -18.17 -38.43 -25.85
CA ARG A 155 -18.49 -36.98 -26.01
C ARG A 155 -18.02 -36.17 -24.81
N ASP A 156 -18.28 -36.62 -23.59
CA ASP A 156 -17.92 -35.86 -22.38
C ASP A 156 -16.40 -35.73 -22.24
N LEU A 157 -15.65 -36.79 -22.56
CA LEU A 157 -14.19 -36.73 -22.65
C LEU A 157 -13.72 -35.81 -23.80
N GLN A 158 -14.30 -35.90 -24.99
CA GLN A 158 -13.94 -35.04 -26.13
C GLN A 158 -14.20 -33.56 -25.83
N LYS A 159 -15.27 -33.23 -25.10
CA LYS A 159 -15.52 -31.87 -24.62
C LYS A 159 -14.44 -31.41 -23.65
N PHE A 160 -14.14 -32.20 -22.62
CA PHE A 160 -13.07 -31.86 -21.66
C PHE A 160 -11.71 -31.66 -22.35
N LEU A 161 -11.38 -32.49 -23.34
CA LEU A 161 -10.17 -32.35 -24.16
C LEU A 161 -10.16 -31.06 -24.99
N GLN A 162 -11.31 -30.63 -25.53
CA GLN A 162 -11.45 -29.34 -26.20
C GLN A 162 -11.29 -28.16 -25.23
N ASP A 163 -12.00 -28.18 -24.08
CA ASP A 163 -11.89 -27.13 -23.04
C ASP A 163 -10.42 -26.97 -22.59
N CYS A 164 -9.69 -28.09 -22.41
CA CYS A 164 -8.25 -28.08 -22.13
C CYS A 164 -7.40 -27.49 -23.27
N GLN A 165 -7.73 -27.77 -24.53
CA GLN A 165 -7.00 -27.26 -25.70
C GLN A 165 -7.22 -25.76 -25.89
N GLU A 166 -8.42 -25.25 -25.60
CA GLU A 166 -8.74 -23.82 -25.64
C GLU A 166 -7.97 -23.04 -24.57
N LEU A 167 -7.97 -23.51 -23.30
CA LEU A 167 -7.14 -22.92 -22.25
C LEU A 167 -5.64 -23.01 -22.58
N SER A 168 -5.17 -24.14 -23.16
CA SER A 168 -3.77 -24.29 -23.58
C SER A 168 -3.35 -23.25 -24.63
N LEU A 169 -4.21 -22.96 -25.62
CA LEU A 169 -3.94 -21.92 -26.62
C LEU A 169 -3.90 -20.53 -25.99
N TRP A 170 -4.85 -20.24 -25.09
CA TRP A 170 -4.90 -18.98 -24.37
C TRP A 170 -3.67 -18.76 -23.47
N ILE A 171 -3.22 -19.77 -22.73
CA ILE A 171 -2.00 -19.69 -21.90
C ILE A 171 -0.79 -19.35 -22.79
N ASN A 172 -0.70 -19.93 -24.00
CA ASN A 172 0.37 -19.63 -24.94
C ASN A 172 0.28 -18.20 -25.52
N GLU A 173 -0.92 -17.67 -25.78
CA GLU A 173 -1.11 -16.27 -26.16
C GLU A 173 -0.65 -15.31 -25.05
N LYS A 174 -1.10 -15.55 -23.81
CA LYS A 174 -0.68 -14.78 -22.63
C LYS A 174 0.81 -14.95 -22.34
N MET A 175 1.42 -16.10 -22.64
CA MET A 175 2.86 -16.31 -22.56
C MET A 175 3.62 -15.38 -23.50
N LEU A 176 3.15 -15.18 -24.74
CA LEU A 176 3.76 -14.20 -25.65
C LEU A 176 3.67 -12.78 -25.09
N THR A 177 2.52 -12.38 -24.52
CA THR A 177 2.37 -11.06 -23.85
C THR A 177 3.24 -10.94 -22.59
N ALA A 178 3.41 -12.03 -21.83
CA ALA A 178 4.30 -12.08 -20.68
C ALA A 178 5.77 -11.98 -21.10
N GLN A 179 6.18 -12.64 -22.18
CA GLN A 179 7.55 -12.61 -22.69
C GLN A 179 7.88 -11.33 -23.49
N ASP A 180 6.86 -10.59 -23.97
CA ASP A 180 7.07 -9.38 -24.74
C ASP A 180 7.80 -8.29 -23.93
N MET A 181 9.01 -7.95 -24.38
CA MET A 181 9.83 -6.87 -23.86
C MET A 181 9.94 -5.69 -24.87
N SER A 182 9.26 -5.77 -26.02
CA SER A 182 9.30 -4.78 -27.12
C SER A 182 8.44 -3.53 -26.88
N TYR A 183 8.11 -3.24 -25.61
CA TYR A 183 7.65 -1.90 -25.21
C TYR A 183 8.80 -0.91 -25.40
N ASP A 184 8.92 -0.38 -26.61
CA ASP A 184 10.02 0.50 -27.01
C ASP A 184 10.13 1.76 -26.13
N GLU A 185 11.34 2.31 -26.13
CA GLU A 185 11.82 3.43 -25.32
C GLU A 185 11.78 3.23 -23.79
N ALA A 186 12.94 3.34 -23.15
CA ALA A 186 13.11 3.08 -21.71
C ALA A 186 12.55 4.17 -20.77
N ARG A 187 11.94 5.24 -21.30
CA ARG A 187 11.68 6.50 -20.56
C ARG A 187 10.49 6.52 -19.60
N ASN A 188 9.62 5.51 -19.57
CA ASN A 188 8.46 5.52 -18.67
C ASN A 188 8.23 4.15 -18.02
N LEU A 189 9.11 3.81 -17.08
CA LEU A 189 9.11 2.56 -16.34
C LEU A 189 7.87 2.41 -15.42
N HIS A 190 7.36 3.52 -14.87
CA HIS A 190 6.12 3.53 -14.08
C HIS A 190 4.89 3.09 -14.91
N SER A 191 4.76 3.54 -16.17
CA SER A 191 3.66 3.07 -17.03
C SER A 191 3.81 1.61 -17.46
N LYS A 192 5.05 1.09 -17.57
CA LYS A 192 5.32 -0.34 -17.79
C LYS A 192 4.93 -1.17 -16.56
N TRP A 193 5.20 -0.67 -15.35
CA TRP A 193 4.72 -1.28 -14.10
C TRP A 193 3.19 -1.31 -14.03
N LEU A 194 2.50 -0.19 -14.27
CA LEU A 194 1.03 -0.11 -14.24
C LEU A 194 0.37 -1.10 -15.22
N LYS A 195 0.88 -1.20 -16.46
CA LYS A 195 0.41 -2.18 -17.45
C LYS A 195 0.63 -3.63 -16.98
N HIS A 196 1.79 -3.92 -16.40
CA HIS A 196 2.10 -5.25 -15.87
C HIS A 196 1.26 -5.61 -14.64
N GLN A 197 0.95 -4.63 -13.78
CA GLN A 197 0.05 -4.80 -12.65
C GLN A 197 -1.40 -5.10 -13.09
N ALA A 198 -1.88 -4.44 -14.14
CA ALA A 198 -3.18 -4.77 -14.75
C ALA A 198 -3.20 -6.20 -15.32
N PHE A 199 -2.14 -6.60 -16.04
CA PHE A 199 -1.99 -7.94 -16.58
C PHE A 199 -1.94 -9.03 -15.50
N MET A 200 -1.27 -8.78 -14.35
CA MET A 200 -1.30 -9.70 -13.21
C MET A 200 -2.69 -9.79 -12.55
N ALA A 201 -3.50 -8.72 -12.59
CA ALA A 201 -4.88 -8.75 -12.09
C ALA A 201 -5.81 -9.54 -13.03
N GLU A 202 -5.62 -9.41 -14.34
CA GLU A 202 -6.28 -10.20 -15.39
C GLU A 202 -6.01 -11.70 -15.19
N LEU A 203 -4.74 -12.12 -15.14
CA LEU A 203 -4.36 -13.51 -14.85
C LEU A 203 -4.90 -14.02 -13.50
N ALA A 204 -5.06 -13.16 -12.50
CA ALA A 204 -5.62 -13.54 -11.20
C ALA A 204 -7.13 -13.81 -11.25
N SER A 205 -7.89 -13.16 -12.13
CA SER A 205 -9.29 -13.51 -12.41
C SER A 205 -9.41 -14.74 -13.31
N ASP A 206 -8.56 -14.84 -14.35
CA ASP A 206 -8.66 -15.92 -15.34
C ASP A 206 -8.24 -17.29 -14.78
N LYS A 207 -7.61 -17.32 -13.60
CA LYS A 207 -7.32 -18.56 -12.85
C LYS A 207 -8.59 -19.36 -12.51
N GLU A 208 -9.75 -18.70 -12.38
CA GLU A 208 -11.04 -19.38 -12.20
C GLU A 208 -11.40 -20.31 -13.38
N TRP A 209 -10.83 -20.11 -14.58
CA TRP A 209 -11.01 -21.01 -15.72
C TRP A 209 -10.20 -22.31 -15.56
N LEU A 210 -8.97 -22.24 -15.03
CA LEU A 210 -8.18 -23.43 -14.69
C LEU A 210 -8.87 -24.24 -13.58
N ASP A 211 -9.27 -23.57 -12.49
CA ASP A 211 -10.00 -24.18 -11.37
C ASP A 211 -11.32 -24.85 -11.85
N LYS A 212 -12.00 -24.27 -12.85
CA LYS A 212 -13.19 -24.85 -13.49
C LYS A 212 -12.86 -26.14 -14.25
N ILE A 213 -11.83 -26.12 -15.08
CA ILE A 213 -11.42 -27.30 -15.87
C ILE A 213 -10.89 -28.42 -14.97
N GLU A 214 -10.13 -28.10 -13.92
CA GLU A 214 -9.72 -29.08 -12.90
C GLU A 214 -10.96 -29.76 -12.29
N LYS A 215 -11.94 -28.96 -11.86
CA LYS A 215 -13.18 -29.49 -11.27
C LYS A 215 -13.99 -30.35 -12.24
N GLU A 216 -14.12 -29.95 -13.50
CA GLU A 216 -14.83 -30.73 -14.53
C GLU A 216 -14.10 -32.04 -14.87
N GLY A 217 -12.77 -32.02 -14.91
CA GLY A 217 -11.94 -33.22 -15.03
C GLY A 217 -12.08 -34.17 -13.83
N MET A 218 -11.97 -33.64 -12.60
CA MET A 218 -12.17 -34.43 -11.37
C MET A 218 -13.57 -35.04 -11.28
N GLN A 219 -14.60 -34.34 -11.76
CA GLN A 219 -15.95 -34.91 -11.89
C GLN A 219 -15.97 -36.05 -12.91
N LEU A 220 -15.38 -35.87 -14.10
CA LEU A 220 -15.31 -36.89 -15.15
C LEU A 220 -14.61 -38.17 -14.66
N ILE A 221 -13.51 -38.05 -13.91
CA ILE A 221 -12.83 -39.19 -13.26
C ILE A 221 -13.78 -39.89 -12.27
N SER A 222 -14.49 -39.12 -11.43
CA SER A 222 -15.38 -39.68 -10.40
C SER A 222 -16.59 -40.42 -10.96
N GLU A 223 -17.06 -40.05 -12.16
CA GLU A 223 -18.11 -40.72 -12.90
C GLU A 223 -17.57 -41.88 -13.74
N LYS A 224 -16.36 -41.75 -14.31
CA LYS A 224 -15.82 -42.60 -15.39
C LYS A 224 -14.32 -42.86 -15.15
N PRO A 225 -13.94 -43.78 -14.24
CA PRO A 225 -12.53 -44.02 -13.87
C PRO A 225 -11.61 -44.43 -15.03
N GLU A 226 -12.14 -44.99 -16.12
CA GLU A 226 -11.37 -45.29 -17.33
C GLU A 226 -10.78 -44.03 -18.03
N THR A 227 -11.27 -42.83 -17.70
CA THR A 227 -10.74 -41.55 -18.21
C THR A 227 -9.56 -41.00 -17.40
N GLU A 228 -9.34 -41.50 -16.18
CA GLU A 228 -8.32 -41.05 -15.22
C GLU A 228 -6.94 -40.77 -15.84
N PRO A 229 -6.26 -41.69 -16.55
CA PRO A 229 -4.93 -41.44 -17.08
C PRO A 229 -4.87 -40.34 -18.15
N VAL A 230 -5.97 -40.12 -18.89
CA VAL A 230 -6.04 -39.05 -19.91
C VAL A 230 -6.33 -37.71 -19.26
N VAL A 231 -7.20 -37.67 -18.26
CA VAL A 231 -7.53 -36.44 -17.52
C VAL A 231 -6.33 -35.96 -16.69
N GLU A 232 -5.66 -36.85 -15.96
CA GLU A 232 -4.46 -36.49 -15.18
C GLU A 232 -3.33 -35.95 -16.06
N GLU A 233 -3.08 -36.53 -17.24
CA GLU A 233 -2.06 -36.04 -18.18
C GLU A 233 -2.36 -34.58 -18.61
N LYS A 234 -3.61 -34.29 -18.99
CA LYS A 234 -4.00 -32.94 -19.46
C LYS A 234 -4.04 -31.92 -18.33
N LEU A 235 -4.56 -32.28 -17.15
CA LEU A 235 -4.53 -31.40 -15.99
C LEU A 235 -3.09 -31.10 -15.55
N THR A 236 -2.19 -32.08 -15.55
CA THR A 236 -0.77 -31.86 -15.21
C THR A 236 -0.11 -30.89 -16.19
N GLY A 237 -0.25 -31.11 -17.50
CA GLY A 237 0.31 -30.22 -18.52
C GLY A 237 -0.26 -28.78 -18.48
N LEU A 238 -1.54 -28.62 -18.17
CA LEU A 238 -2.15 -27.30 -17.94
C LEU A 238 -1.55 -26.58 -16.72
N HIS A 239 -1.37 -27.30 -15.60
CA HIS A 239 -0.73 -26.74 -14.41
C HIS A 239 0.72 -26.35 -14.66
N GLU A 240 1.52 -27.18 -15.34
CA GLU A 240 2.90 -26.84 -15.71
C GLU A 240 2.96 -25.57 -16.59
N MET A 241 2.11 -25.47 -17.61
CA MET A 241 2.05 -24.26 -18.45
C MET A 241 1.60 -23.02 -17.66
N TRP A 242 0.66 -23.17 -16.72
CA TRP A 242 0.23 -22.08 -15.85
C TRP A 242 1.32 -21.64 -14.86
N GLU A 243 2.02 -22.57 -14.20
CA GLU A 243 3.13 -22.26 -13.29
C GLU A 243 4.28 -21.55 -14.03
N VAL A 244 4.59 -21.94 -15.27
CA VAL A 244 5.58 -21.23 -16.09
C VAL A 244 5.12 -19.81 -16.45
N LEU A 245 3.81 -19.59 -16.67
CA LEU A 245 3.25 -18.24 -16.90
C LEU A 245 3.29 -17.38 -15.63
N GLU A 246 2.86 -17.92 -14.49
CA GLU A 246 2.86 -17.25 -13.18
C GLU A 246 4.31 -16.90 -12.75
N SER A 247 5.27 -17.82 -12.94
CA SER A 247 6.69 -17.59 -12.68
C SER A 247 7.34 -16.59 -13.65
N THR A 248 7.00 -16.63 -14.95
CA THR A 248 7.52 -15.67 -15.95
C THR A 248 7.03 -14.25 -15.66
N THR A 249 5.75 -14.10 -15.31
CA THR A 249 5.16 -12.80 -14.98
C THR A 249 5.65 -12.25 -13.64
N GLN A 250 5.80 -13.09 -12.61
CA GLN A 250 6.44 -12.70 -11.34
C GLN A 250 7.90 -12.27 -11.56
N THR A 251 8.64 -12.97 -12.43
CA THR A 251 10.01 -12.59 -12.81
C THR A 251 10.05 -11.23 -13.54
N LYS A 252 9.07 -10.96 -14.41
CA LYS A 252 8.92 -9.66 -15.10
C LYS A 252 8.60 -8.54 -14.10
N ALA A 253 7.73 -8.79 -13.12
CA ALA A 253 7.44 -7.84 -12.03
C ALA A 253 8.71 -7.51 -11.24
N GLN A 254 9.47 -8.51 -10.78
CA GLN A 254 10.70 -8.29 -10.01
C GLN A 254 11.74 -7.50 -10.82
N ARG A 255 11.91 -7.81 -12.12
CA ARG A 255 12.84 -7.07 -12.99
C ARG A 255 12.42 -5.61 -13.22
N LEU A 256 11.12 -5.33 -13.40
CA LEU A 256 10.60 -3.97 -13.51
C LEU A 256 10.78 -3.19 -12.21
N PHE A 257 10.55 -3.83 -11.06
CA PHE A 257 10.76 -3.23 -9.74
C PHE A 257 12.24 -2.93 -9.44
N ASP A 258 13.14 -3.89 -9.70
CA ASP A 258 14.58 -3.73 -9.50
C ASP A 258 15.15 -2.62 -10.40
N ALA A 259 14.72 -2.56 -11.67
CA ALA A 259 15.08 -1.47 -12.58
C ALA A 259 14.57 -0.11 -12.09
N ASN A 260 13.35 -0.05 -11.53
CA ASN A 260 12.76 1.20 -11.03
C ASN A 260 13.49 1.70 -9.77
N LYS A 261 13.89 0.78 -8.89
CA LYS A 261 14.76 1.05 -7.72
C LYS A 261 16.12 1.59 -8.16
N ALA A 262 16.73 1.03 -9.21
CA ALA A 262 18.03 1.48 -9.73
C ALA A 262 17.98 2.84 -10.44
N GLU A 263 16.93 3.12 -11.22
CA GLU A 263 16.73 4.41 -11.88
C GLU A 263 16.49 5.53 -10.85
N LEU A 264 15.59 5.32 -9.88
CA LEU A 264 15.34 6.27 -8.79
C LEU A 264 16.61 6.57 -7.99
N PHE A 265 17.39 5.53 -7.62
CA PHE A 265 18.67 5.71 -6.93
C PHE A 265 19.66 6.56 -7.75
N THR A 266 19.75 6.30 -9.06
CA THR A 266 20.64 7.04 -9.96
C THR A 266 20.21 8.50 -10.11
N GLN A 267 18.90 8.76 -10.20
CA GLN A 267 18.33 10.10 -10.23
C GLN A 267 18.59 10.85 -8.90
N SER A 268 18.37 10.23 -7.75
CA SER A 268 18.68 10.83 -6.43
C SER A 268 20.17 11.18 -6.28
N CYS A 269 21.08 10.32 -6.75
CA CYS A 269 22.50 10.65 -6.78
C CYS A 269 22.81 11.85 -7.69
N ALA A 270 22.18 11.93 -8.87
CA ALA A 270 22.37 13.03 -9.81
C ALA A 270 21.81 14.37 -9.29
N ASP A 271 20.66 14.36 -8.61
CA ASP A 271 20.08 15.57 -8.01
C ASP A 271 20.88 16.05 -6.78
N LEU A 272 21.43 15.12 -5.98
CA LEU A 272 22.37 15.46 -4.90
C LEU A 272 23.68 16.03 -5.46
N ASP A 273 24.30 15.41 -6.46
CA ASP A 273 25.52 15.91 -7.10
C ASP A 273 25.32 17.30 -7.73
N LYS A 274 24.19 17.52 -8.40
CA LYS A 274 23.79 18.82 -8.94
C LYS A 274 23.57 19.86 -7.85
N TRP A 275 22.99 19.49 -6.71
CA TRP A 275 22.82 20.38 -5.56
C TRP A 275 24.16 20.70 -4.88
N LEU A 276 25.08 19.73 -4.78
CA LEU A 276 26.42 19.91 -4.21
C LEU A 276 27.25 20.92 -5.00
N HIS A 277 27.31 20.82 -6.34
CA HIS A 277 27.97 21.85 -7.17
C HIS A 277 27.30 23.24 -7.00
N GLY A 278 25.98 23.27 -6.83
CA GLY A 278 25.23 24.50 -6.55
C GLY A 278 25.48 25.09 -5.15
N LEU A 279 25.89 24.26 -4.18
CA LEU A 279 26.31 24.66 -2.84
C LEU A 279 27.76 25.15 -2.84
N GLU A 280 28.67 24.40 -3.48
CA GLU A 280 30.08 24.74 -3.66
C GLU A 280 30.24 26.16 -4.24
N SER A 281 29.53 26.45 -5.33
CA SER A 281 29.48 27.77 -5.98
C SER A 281 28.93 28.89 -5.07
N GLN A 282 28.13 28.56 -4.04
CA GLN A 282 27.65 29.53 -3.05
C GLN A 282 28.61 29.69 -1.86
N ILE A 283 29.41 28.68 -1.53
CA ILE A 283 30.41 28.74 -0.46
C ILE A 283 31.67 29.50 -0.94
N GLN A 284 32.08 29.31 -2.19
CA GLN A 284 33.24 29.96 -2.83
C GLN A 284 33.12 31.51 -2.99
N SER A 285 32.14 32.14 -2.33
CA SER A 285 31.90 33.57 -2.39
C SER A 285 32.40 34.27 -1.12
N ASP A 286 33.50 35.01 -1.26
CA ASP A 286 34.10 35.91 -0.26
C ASP A 286 33.26 37.18 0.05
N ASP A 287 31.96 37.18 -0.24
CA ASP A 287 31.06 38.26 0.23
C ASP A 287 30.74 38.06 1.72
N TYR A 288 31.57 38.66 2.56
CA TYR A 288 31.37 38.74 4.00
C TYR A 288 30.53 39.95 4.44
N GLY A 289 29.84 40.62 3.50
CA GLY A 289 29.00 41.79 3.76
C GLY A 289 29.76 43.13 3.82
N LYS A 290 29.01 44.23 3.93
CA LYS A 290 29.55 45.61 3.92
C LYS A 290 29.01 46.50 5.06
N ASP A 291 27.95 46.05 5.71
CA ASP A 291 27.31 46.68 6.85
C ASP A 291 26.60 45.63 7.72
N LEU A 292 26.20 46.02 8.94
CA LEU A 292 25.54 45.09 9.88
C LEU A 292 24.25 44.46 9.29
N THR A 293 23.56 45.15 8.37
CA THR A 293 22.33 44.67 7.74
C THR A 293 22.62 43.53 6.76
N SER A 294 23.56 43.74 5.83
CA SER A 294 24.00 42.76 4.83
C SER A 294 24.62 41.53 5.48
N VAL A 295 25.46 41.68 6.52
CA VAL A 295 26.00 40.51 7.25
C VAL A 295 24.90 39.70 7.94
N ASN A 296 23.92 40.34 8.60
CA ASN A 296 22.81 39.59 9.19
C ASN A 296 21.87 38.95 8.15
N ILE A 297 21.83 39.44 6.90
CA ILE A 297 21.15 38.78 5.77
C ILE A 297 21.97 37.57 5.30
N LEU A 298 23.29 37.70 5.15
CA LEU A 298 24.18 36.61 4.76
C LEU A 298 24.20 35.48 5.80
N LEU A 299 24.24 35.79 7.09
CA LEU A 299 24.10 34.81 8.18
C LEU A 299 22.75 34.07 8.16
N LYS A 300 21.66 34.74 7.79
CA LYS A 300 20.35 34.08 7.58
C LYS A 300 20.36 33.12 6.38
N LYS A 301 21.06 33.48 5.29
CA LYS A 301 21.28 32.56 4.16
C LYS A 301 22.14 31.37 4.59
N GLN A 302 23.23 31.62 5.31
CA GLN A 302 24.12 30.57 5.85
C GLN A 302 23.35 29.57 6.72
N GLN A 303 22.53 30.04 7.66
CA GLN A 303 21.68 29.17 8.48
C GLN A 303 20.69 28.33 7.65
N MET A 304 20.18 28.88 6.53
CA MET A 304 19.32 28.13 5.62
C MET A 304 20.09 27.02 4.88
N LEU A 305 21.34 27.28 4.48
CA LEU A 305 22.22 26.28 3.87
C LEU A 305 22.59 25.16 4.86
N GLU A 306 22.89 25.51 6.12
CA GLU A 306 23.12 24.52 7.19
C GLU A 306 21.89 23.64 7.44
N ASN A 307 20.69 24.25 7.47
CA ASN A 307 19.44 23.51 7.60
C ASN A 307 19.19 22.57 6.40
N GLN A 308 19.60 22.95 5.19
CA GLN A 308 19.52 22.08 4.01
C GLN A 308 20.56 20.94 4.06
N MET A 309 21.79 21.20 4.53
CA MET A 309 22.81 20.16 4.72
C MET A 309 22.32 19.04 5.63
N GLU A 310 21.68 19.35 6.77
CA GLU A 310 21.14 18.32 7.68
C GLU A 310 19.90 17.57 7.14
N VAL A 311 19.28 18.05 6.04
CA VAL A 311 18.29 17.28 5.28
C VAL A 311 19.00 16.38 4.26
N ARG A 312 19.86 16.93 3.42
CA ARG A 312 20.60 16.18 2.38
C ARG A 312 21.50 15.09 2.95
N LYS A 313 22.04 15.29 4.15
CA LYS A 313 22.77 14.27 4.91
C LYS A 313 21.95 13.00 5.15
N LYS A 314 20.66 13.14 5.50
CA LYS A 314 19.76 12.01 5.73
C LYS A 314 19.46 11.29 4.43
N GLU A 315 19.24 12.03 3.34
CA GLU A 315 19.10 11.45 2.00
C GLU A 315 20.35 10.63 1.59
N ILE A 316 21.55 11.08 1.95
CA ILE A 316 22.81 10.33 1.73
C ILE A 316 22.91 9.10 2.64
N GLU A 317 22.55 9.21 3.92
CA GLU A 317 22.48 8.08 4.87
C GLU A 317 21.44 7.02 4.41
N GLU A 318 20.30 7.46 3.87
CA GLU A 318 19.26 6.62 3.29
C GLU A 318 19.75 5.93 2.01
N LEU A 319 20.37 6.63 1.06
CA LEU A 319 21.01 6.02 -0.12
C LEU A 319 22.12 5.04 0.27
N GLN A 320 22.89 5.32 1.33
CA GLN A 320 23.86 4.37 1.85
C GLN A 320 23.17 3.08 2.34
N SER A 321 22.04 3.18 3.03
CA SER A 321 21.26 2.00 3.47
C SER A 321 20.65 1.22 2.30
N GLN A 322 20.14 1.91 1.27
CA GLN A 322 19.56 1.30 0.08
C GLN A 322 20.62 0.52 -0.73
N ALA A 323 21.82 1.09 -0.88
CA ALA A 323 22.93 0.43 -1.56
C ALA A 323 23.47 -0.76 -0.76
N GLN A 324 23.52 -0.68 0.57
CA GLN A 324 23.86 -1.82 1.42
C GLN A 324 22.85 -2.97 1.25
N ALA A 325 21.54 -2.67 1.15
CA ALA A 325 20.53 -3.68 0.86
C ALA A 325 20.74 -4.33 -0.52
N LEU A 326 20.99 -3.54 -1.58
CA LEU A 326 21.30 -4.04 -2.92
C LEU A 326 22.56 -4.92 -2.96
N SER A 327 23.58 -4.60 -2.15
CA SER A 327 24.78 -5.41 -1.97
C SER A 327 24.47 -6.76 -1.32
N GLN A 328 23.65 -6.80 -0.25
CA GLN A 328 23.20 -8.05 0.38
C GLN A 328 22.27 -8.89 -0.51
N GLU A 329 21.50 -8.25 -1.40
CA GLU A 329 20.71 -8.92 -2.44
C GLU A 329 21.56 -9.53 -3.57
N GLY A 330 22.88 -9.26 -3.62
CA GLY A 330 23.76 -9.68 -4.72
C GLY A 330 23.52 -8.91 -6.03
N LYS A 331 22.83 -7.76 -5.96
CA LYS A 331 22.41 -6.94 -7.11
C LYS A 331 23.15 -5.60 -7.23
N SER A 332 24.04 -5.25 -6.30
CA SER A 332 24.80 -4.00 -6.43
C SER A 332 25.70 -4.04 -7.67
N THR A 333 25.81 -2.89 -8.32
CA THR A 333 26.71 -2.66 -9.45
C THR A 333 27.73 -1.62 -9.04
N ASP A 334 29.01 -1.88 -9.32
CA ASP A 334 30.12 -1.04 -8.85
C ASP A 334 29.98 0.44 -9.31
N GLU A 335 29.35 0.68 -10.46
CA GLU A 335 29.02 2.01 -10.96
C GLU A 335 28.06 2.79 -10.05
N VAL A 336 27.03 2.13 -9.52
CA VAL A 336 26.01 2.75 -8.64
C VAL A 336 26.61 3.03 -7.26
N ASP A 337 27.36 2.07 -6.72
CA ASP A 337 28.09 2.21 -5.47
C ASP A 337 29.18 3.30 -5.54
N SER A 338 29.81 3.49 -6.71
CA SER A 338 30.79 4.54 -7.01
C SER A 338 30.16 5.94 -7.13
N LYS A 339 28.99 6.06 -7.79
CA LYS A 339 28.22 7.34 -7.85
C LYS A 339 27.84 7.81 -6.45
N ARG A 340 27.29 6.91 -5.62
CA ARG A 340 26.98 7.16 -4.20
C ARG A 340 28.22 7.62 -3.43
N LEU A 341 29.34 6.91 -3.57
CA LEU A 341 30.59 7.26 -2.87
C LEU A 341 31.10 8.65 -3.28
N THR A 342 31.01 8.99 -4.57
CA THR A 342 31.38 10.32 -5.09
C THR A 342 30.55 11.44 -4.45
N VAL A 343 29.23 11.26 -4.36
CA VAL A 343 28.31 12.19 -3.69
C VAL A 343 28.64 12.33 -2.20
N GLN A 344 28.92 11.20 -1.52
CA GLN A 344 29.26 11.19 -0.10
C GLN A 344 30.60 11.89 0.20
N THR A 345 31.62 11.68 -0.63
CA THR A 345 32.92 12.35 -0.53
C THR A 345 32.77 13.86 -0.72
N LYS A 346 32.11 14.32 -1.80
CA LYS A 346 31.86 15.74 -2.04
C LYS A 346 31.07 16.41 -0.90
N PHE A 347 30.07 15.72 -0.35
CA PHE A 347 29.30 16.24 0.80
C PHE A 347 30.21 16.45 2.02
N MET A 348 31.10 15.50 2.31
CA MET A 348 32.07 15.62 3.41
C MET A 348 33.09 16.74 3.19
N GLU A 349 33.60 16.89 1.96
CA GLU A 349 34.58 17.92 1.59
C GLU A 349 34.02 19.35 1.74
N LEU A 350 32.72 19.56 1.52
CA LEU A 350 32.07 20.87 1.68
C LEU A 350 31.75 21.26 3.14
N LEU A 351 31.87 20.34 4.12
CA LEU A 351 31.55 20.64 5.52
C LEU A 351 32.53 21.65 6.16
N GLU A 352 33.82 21.57 5.85
CA GLU A 352 34.84 22.47 6.41
C GLU A 352 34.73 23.89 5.81
N PRO A 353 34.72 24.10 4.47
CA PRO A 353 34.48 25.40 3.86
C PRO A 353 33.17 26.07 4.28
N LEU A 354 32.10 25.30 4.51
CA LEU A 354 30.83 25.84 5.01
C LEU A 354 30.97 26.40 6.44
N ASN A 355 31.73 25.72 7.31
CA ASN A 355 31.99 26.18 8.68
C ASN A 355 32.96 27.37 8.72
N GLU A 356 34.00 27.37 7.89
CA GLU A 356 34.95 28.49 7.75
C GLU A 356 34.21 29.76 7.31
N ARG A 357 33.38 29.67 6.27
CA ARG A 357 32.56 30.79 5.81
C ARG A 357 31.63 31.34 6.90
N LYS A 358 31.06 30.46 7.73
CA LYS A 358 30.25 30.86 8.89
C LYS A 358 31.08 31.59 9.96
N HIS A 359 32.30 31.13 10.23
CA HIS A 359 33.23 31.81 11.13
C HIS A 359 33.56 33.22 10.60
N ASN A 360 33.93 33.34 9.32
CA ASN A 360 34.26 34.62 8.68
C ASN A 360 33.07 35.59 8.67
N LEU A 361 31.84 35.11 8.43
CA LEU A 361 30.61 35.92 8.54
C LEU A 361 30.33 36.39 9.98
N LEU A 362 30.65 35.58 11.00
CA LEU A 362 30.50 35.97 12.40
C LEU A 362 31.57 36.99 12.82
N ALA A 363 32.83 36.83 12.37
CA ALA A 363 33.89 37.81 12.58
C ALA A 363 33.55 39.16 11.93
N SER A 364 33.08 39.15 10.68
CA SER A 364 32.56 40.35 9.98
C SER A 364 31.42 41.01 10.77
N LYS A 365 30.48 40.21 11.29
CA LYS A 365 29.37 40.72 12.12
C LYS A 365 29.88 41.44 13.37
N GLU A 366 30.82 40.85 14.10
CA GLU A 366 31.36 41.48 15.31
C GLU A 366 32.11 42.77 14.99
N ILE A 367 32.92 42.80 13.90
CA ILE A 367 33.57 44.03 13.43
C ILE A 367 32.53 45.13 13.12
N HIS A 368 31.43 44.80 12.44
CA HIS A 368 30.38 45.78 12.14
C HIS A 368 29.55 46.21 13.37
N GLN A 369 29.27 45.29 14.31
CA GLN A 369 28.59 45.60 15.56
C GLN A 369 29.48 46.48 16.46
N PHE A 370 30.75 46.14 16.59
CA PHE A 370 31.74 46.90 17.34
C PHE A 370 31.93 48.33 16.80
N ASN A 371 32.06 48.48 15.47
CA ASN A 371 32.14 49.81 14.85
C ASN A 371 30.88 50.65 15.12
N ARG A 372 29.70 50.01 15.25
CA ARG A 372 28.45 50.68 15.62
C ARG A 372 28.42 51.06 17.10
N ASP A 373 28.82 50.16 18.00
CA ASP A 373 28.91 50.43 19.44
C ASP A 373 29.83 51.63 19.74
N VAL A 374 31.00 51.69 19.09
CA VAL A 374 31.94 52.81 19.19
C VAL A 374 31.33 54.11 18.66
N GLU A 375 30.62 54.07 17.52
CA GLU A 375 30.01 55.26 16.93
C GLU A 375 28.83 55.80 17.75
N ASP A 376 28.01 54.91 18.32
CA ASP A 376 26.91 55.28 19.22
C ASP A 376 27.42 55.92 20.54
N GLU A 377 28.53 55.43 21.11
CA GLU A 377 29.14 56.06 22.30
C GLU A 377 29.88 57.37 21.98
N ILE A 378 30.55 57.49 20.83
CA ILE A 378 31.12 58.77 20.37
C ILE A 378 30.00 59.82 20.21
N LEU A 379 28.88 59.44 19.61
CA LEU A 379 27.71 60.30 19.46
C LEU A 379 27.14 60.71 20.83
N TRP A 380 26.95 59.75 21.74
CA TRP A 380 26.47 60.01 23.10
C TRP A 380 27.37 61.01 23.85
N VAL A 381 28.70 60.83 23.79
CA VAL A 381 29.63 61.77 24.40
C VAL A 381 29.50 63.16 23.76
N GLY A 382 29.35 63.22 22.43
CA GLY A 382 29.09 64.46 21.69
C GLY A 382 27.82 65.19 22.14
N GLU A 383 26.71 64.47 22.34
CA GLU A 383 25.45 65.03 22.85
C GLU A 383 25.56 65.55 24.29
N ARG A 384 26.38 64.91 25.14
CA ARG A 384 26.54 65.25 26.56
C ARG A 384 27.59 66.34 26.80
N MET A 385 28.56 66.51 25.89
CA MET A 385 29.64 67.49 26.01
C MET A 385 29.18 68.96 26.26
N PRO A 386 28.09 69.48 25.64
CA PRO A 386 27.58 70.82 25.95
C PRO A 386 27.06 70.97 27.38
N LEU A 387 26.56 69.89 27.99
CA LEU A 387 26.07 69.91 29.38
C LEU A 387 27.22 69.95 30.39
N ALA A 388 28.37 69.35 30.05
CA ALA A 388 29.60 69.37 30.84
C ALA A 388 30.38 70.69 30.68
N THR A 389 30.59 71.14 29.44
CA THR A 389 31.36 72.37 29.14
C THR A 389 30.64 73.66 29.53
N SER A 390 29.32 73.62 29.75
CA SER A 390 28.51 74.79 30.14
C SER A 390 29.12 75.59 31.30
N THR A 391 29.08 76.91 31.15
CA THR A 391 29.54 77.91 32.13
C THR A 391 28.41 78.49 32.98
N ASP A 392 27.14 78.23 32.65
CA ASP A 392 25.99 78.71 33.43
C ASP A 392 25.98 78.08 34.83
N HIS A 393 26.07 78.93 35.84
CA HIS A 393 26.01 78.57 37.26
C HIS A 393 24.75 79.07 37.98
N GLY A 394 23.81 79.69 37.26
CA GLY A 394 22.60 80.28 37.85
C GLY A 394 22.85 81.61 38.57
N HIS A 395 21.76 82.35 38.82
CA HIS A 395 21.79 83.72 39.35
C HIS A 395 21.16 83.85 40.76
N ASN A 396 20.57 82.78 41.27
CA ASN A 396 20.02 82.69 42.63
C ASN A 396 20.20 81.28 43.20
N LEU A 397 20.16 81.14 44.53
CA LEU A 397 20.38 79.88 45.24
C LEU A 397 19.55 78.69 44.71
N GLN A 398 18.28 78.90 44.36
CA GLN A 398 17.40 77.84 43.83
C GLN A 398 17.87 77.37 42.44
N THR A 399 18.26 78.30 41.55
CA THR A 399 18.81 77.93 40.23
C THR A 399 20.13 77.18 40.34
N VAL A 400 21.05 77.57 41.26
CA VAL A 400 22.31 76.81 41.44
C VAL A 400 22.03 75.42 41.98
N GLN A 401 21.14 75.26 42.95
CA GLN A 401 20.74 73.94 43.48
C GLN A 401 20.11 73.05 42.41
N LEU A 402 19.35 73.61 41.46
CA LEU A 402 18.82 72.87 40.31
C LEU A 402 19.93 72.45 39.33
N LEU A 403 20.89 73.34 39.05
CA LEU A 403 22.03 73.04 38.17
C LEU A 403 22.98 72.00 38.77
N ILE A 404 23.24 72.05 40.08
CA ILE A 404 23.95 70.99 40.82
C ILE A 404 23.23 69.65 40.64
N LYS A 405 21.91 69.59 40.87
CA LYS A 405 21.14 68.35 40.68
C LYS A 405 21.21 67.83 39.24
N LYS A 406 21.19 68.71 38.22
CA LYS A 406 21.37 68.32 36.82
C LYS A 406 22.77 67.78 36.52
N ASN A 407 23.83 68.42 37.05
CA ASN A 407 25.20 67.94 36.91
C ASN A 407 25.42 66.61 37.66
N GLN A 408 24.80 66.41 38.84
CA GLN A 408 24.78 65.14 39.56
C GLN A 408 24.00 64.03 38.83
N THR A 409 22.99 64.36 38.01
CA THR A 409 22.39 63.41 37.08
C THR A 409 23.38 63.03 35.99
N LEU A 410 24.04 64.01 35.35
CA LEU A 410 25.06 63.75 34.32
C LEU A 410 26.23 62.89 34.83
N GLN A 411 26.74 63.13 36.05
CA GLN A 411 27.75 62.29 36.70
C GLN A 411 27.28 60.83 36.84
N LYS A 412 25.99 60.58 37.10
CA LYS A 412 25.41 59.23 37.18
C LYS A 412 25.18 58.60 35.81
N GLU A 413 24.82 59.39 34.80
CA GLU A 413 24.73 58.93 33.42
C GLU A 413 26.10 58.45 32.92
N ILE A 414 27.15 59.25 33.13
CA ILE A 414 28.56 58.90 32.84
C ILE A 414 28.99 57.64 33.60
N GLN A 415 28.70 57.56 34.91
CA GLN A 415 29.00 56.36 35.71
C GLN A 415 28.24 55.12 35.21
N GLY A 416 27.05 55.28 34.62
CA GLY A 416 26.28 54.20 34.01
C GLY A 416 26.81 53.74 32.65
N HIS A 417 27.45 54.63 31.88
CA HIS A 417 28.06 54.31 30.59
C HIS A 417 29.49 53.75 30.70
N GLN A 418 30.23 54.05 31.79
CA GLN A 418 31.60 53.56 32.01
C GLN A 418 31.78 52.05 31.72
N PRO A 419 30.90 51.12 32.15
CA PRO A 419 31.06 49.70 31.84
C PRO A 419 30.95 49.34 30.35
N ARG A 420 30.22 50.13 29.53
CA ARG A 420 30.14 49.92 28.07
C ARG A 420 31.40 50.46 27.38
N ILE A 421 31.98 51.55 27.90
CA ILE A 421 33.28 52.06 27.46
C ILE A 421 34.39 51.06 27.79
N ASP A 422 34.36 50.46 28.99
CA ASP A 422 35.32 49.43 29.41
C ASP A 422 35.20 48.17 28.54
N ASP A 423 33.98 47.67 28.28
CA ASP A 423 33.71 46.56 27.35
C ASP A 423 34.23 46.82 25.93
N ILE A 424 34.01 48.02 25.39
CA ILE A 424 34.52 48.42 24.07
C ILE A 424 36.06 48.36 24.06
N PHE A 425 36.74 48.84 25.10
CA PHE A 425 38.20 48.75 25.17
C PHE A 425 38.71 47.32 25.42
N GLU A 426 37.96 46.45 26.10
CA GLU A 426 38.28 45.02 26.22
C GLU A 426 38.12 44.30 24.86
N ARG A 427 36.94 44.37 24.23
CA ARG A 427 36.68 43.77 22.91
C ARG A 427 37.63 44.29 21.82
N SER A 428 38.04 45.56 21.90
CA SER A 428 38.99 46.14 20.95
C SER A 428 40.33 45.40 20.85
N GLN A 429 40.80 44.81 21.95
CA GLN A 429 42.13 44.18 21.99
C GLN A 429 42.17 42.95 21.08
N ASN A 430 41.11 42.13 21.11
CA ASN A 430 40.96 40.94 20.27
C ASN A 430 40.73 41.34 18.79
N ILE A 431 39.86 42.32 18.53
CA ILE A 431 39.55 42.76 17.15
C ILE A 431 40.80 43.36 16.47
N VAL A 432 41.67 44.04 17.23
CA VAL A 432 42.89 44.69 16.69
C VAL A 432 44.08 43.73 16.58
N THR A 433 44.07 42.56 17.23
CA THR A 433 45.05 41.48 16.95
C THR A 433 44.71 40.69 15.71
N ASP A 434 43.43 40.44 15.46
CA ASP A 434 42.99 39.49 14.43
C ASP A 434 42.77 40.14 13.05
N SER A 435 42.55 41.46 13.00
CA SER A 435 42.21 42.16 11.75
C SER A 435 43.44 42.58 10.92
N SER A 436 43.58 41.98 9.74
CA SER A 436 44.64 42.30 8.77
C SER A 436 44.51 43.72 8.19
N SER A 437 45.33 44.63 8.73
CA SER A 437 45.77 45.95 8.23
C SER A 437 44.73 47.00 7.81
N LEU A 438 43.74 46.69 6.97
CA LEU A 438 42.89 47.68 6.30
C LEU A 438 41.87 48.37 7.23
N ASN A 439 41.10 47.59 8.00
CA ASN A 439 40.12 48.15 8.95
C ASN A 439 40.73 48.48 10.32
N ALA A 440 41.85 47.83 10.68
CA ALA A 440 42.47 47.95 11.99
C ALA A 440 42.85 49.39 12.35
N GLU A 441 43.38 50.17 11.39
CA GLU A 441 43.82 51.55 11.65
C GLU A 441 42.64 52.52 11.81
N ALA A 442 41.57 52.37 11.01
CA ALA A 442 40.35 53.15 11.18
C ALA A 442 39.66 52.86 12.53
N ILE A 443 39.69 51.60 12.98
CA ILE A 443 39.22 51.17 14.30
C ILE A 443 40.07 51.81 15.41
N ARG A 444 41.41 51.77 15.30
CA ARG A 444 42.33 52.41 16.27
C ARG A 444 42.09 53.91 16.39
N GLN A 445 41.88 54.61 15.28
CA GLN A 445 41.59 56.05 15.31
C GLN A 445 40.28 56.34 16.05
N ARG A 446 39.18 55.67 15.70
CA ARG A 446 37.88 55.82 16.39
C ARG A 446 37.98 55.54 17.89
N LEU A 447 38.79 54.56 18.29
CA LEU A 447 39.05 54.25 19.70
C LEU A 447 39.89 55.31 20.42
N ALA A 448 40.86 55.93 19.74
CA ALA A 448 41.59 57.07 20.28
C ALA A 448 40.67 58.29 20.45
N ASP A 449 39.82 58.56 19.47
CA ASP A 449 38.82 59.64 19.50
C ASP A 449 37.85 59.45 20.68
N LEU A 450 37.26 58.25 20.81
CA LEU A 450 36.39 57.90 21.93
C LEU A 450 37.09 58.05 23.29
N LYS A 451 38.35 57.58 23.40
CA LYS A 451 39.14 57.69 24.64
C LYS A 451 39.39 59.14 25.05
N GLN A 452 39.73 60.00 24.08
CA GLN A 452 39.96 61.42 24.31
C GLN A 452 38.66 62.15 24.68
N LEU A 453 37.57 61.90 23.95
CA LEU A 453 36.27 62.50 24.19
C LEU A 453 35.68 62.09 25.55
N TRP A 454 35.79 60.81 25.92
CA TRP A 454 35.35 60.30 27.23
C TRP A 454 36.12 60.96 28.38
N GLY A 455 37.46 61.02 28.28
CA GLY A 455 38.30 61.68 29.28
C GLY A 455 37.95 63.15 29.47
N LEU A 456 37.72 63.88 28.36
CA LEU A 456 37.32 65.28 28.37
C LEU A 456 35.91 65.48 28.99
N LEU A 457 34.96 64.59 28.70
CA LEU A 457 33.61 64.67 29.26
C LEU A 457 33.63 64.51 30.79
N VAL A 458 34.40 63.55 31.29
CA VAL A 458 34.62 63.36 32.74
C VAL A 458 35.26 64.60 33.35
N GLU A 459 36.35 65.12 32.76
CA GLU A 459 37.09 66.25 33.31
C GLU A 459 36.25 67.55 33.35
N GLU A 460 35.52 67.87 32.27
CA GLU A 460 34.65 69.06 32.25
C GLU A 460 33.40 68.89 33.13
N THR A 461 32.88 67.68 33.30
CA THR A 461 31.79 67.44 34.25
C THR A 461 32.24 67.73 35.69
N GLU A 462 33.46 67.32 36.06
CA GLU A 462 34.07 67.59 37.39
C GLU A 462 34.53 69.05 37.56
N LYS A 463 35.01 69.71 36.50
CA LYS A 463 35.25 71.16 36.52
C LYS A 463 33.93 71.91 36.73
N ARG A 464 32.87 71.55 36.01
CA ARG A 464 31.52 72.14 36.16
C ARG A 464 30.92 71.87 37.52
N HIS A 465 31.13 70.68 38.10
CA HIS A 465 30.72 70.36 39.47
C HIS A 465 31.32 71.36 40.47
N ARG A 466 32.64 71.55 40.44
CA ARG A 466 33.36 72.51 41.30
C ARG A 466 32.89 73.95 41.09
N ARG A 467 32.75 74.42 39.83
CA ARG A 467 32.20 75.75 39.49
C ARG A 467 30.80 75.96 40.11
N LEU A 468 29.96 74.92 40.10
CA LEU A 468 28.61 74.96 40.67
C LEU A 468 28.61 74.90 42.20
N GLU A 469 29.49 74.14 42.85
CA GLU A 469 29.68 74.17 44.31
C GLU A 469 30.13 75.56 44.79
N GLU A 470 31.09 76.18 44.10
CA GLU A 470 31.61 77.51 44.42
C GLU A 470 30.52 78.58 44.29
N ALA A 471 29.76 78.55 43.18
CA ALA A 471 28.61 79.42 42.98
C ALA A 471 27.50 79.17 44.03
N HIS A 472 27.30 77.93 44.48
CA HIS A 472 26.33 77.60 45.53
C HIS A 472 26.76 78.16 46.88
N ARG A 473 28.03 78.01 47.27
CA ARG A 473 28.59 78.61 48.50
C ARG A 473 28.45 80.14 48.48
N ALA A 474 28.71 80.79 47.35
CA ALA A 474 28.52 82.24 47.19
C ALA A 474 27.04 82.65 47.30
N GLN A 475 26.14 81.97 46.60
CA GLN A 475 24.70 82.27 46.63
C GLN A 475 24.04 81.95 47.99
N GLN A 476 24.54 80.92 48.68
CA GLN A 476 24.16 80.62 50.06
C GLN A 476 24.60 81.75 50.99
N TYR A 477 25.85 82.22 50.89
CA TYR A 477 26.34 83.38 51.66
C TYR A 477 25.51 84.65 51.39
N TYR A 478 25.16 84.95 50.14
CA TYR A 478 24.29 86.10 49.83
C TYR A 478 22.87 85.96 50.39
N PHE A 479 22.30 84.74 50.38
CA PHE A 479 21.00 84.45 50.97
C PHE A 479 21.02 84.57 52.50
N ASP A 480 22.06 84.05 53.14
CA ASP A 480 22.26 84.11 54.60
C ASP A 480 22.54 85.55 55.05
N ALA A 481 23.29 86.33 54.27
CA ALA A 481 23.50 87.76 54.52
C ALA A 481 22.22 88.58 54.34
N ALA A 482 21.40 88.29 53.32
CA ALA A 482 20.13 88.98 53.09
C ALA A 482 19.10 88.65 54.20
N THR A 483 19.00 87.38 54.61
CA THR A 483 18.13 86.97 55.72
C THR A 483 18.60 87.53 57.06
N ALA A 484 19.92 87.59 57.31
CA ALA A 484 20.49 88.26 58.48
C ALA A 484 20.21 89.78 58.49
N GLN A 485 20.28 90.47 57.34
CA GLN A 485 19.89 91.89 57.25
C GLN A 485 18.39 92.10 57.50
N CYS A 486 17.53 91.19 57.02
CA CYS A 486 16.10 91.21 57.36
C CYS A 486 15.85 90.98 58.85
N ALA A 487 16.54 90.02 59.48
CA ALA A 487 16.45 89.76 60.92
C ALA A 487 16.96 90.95 61.76
N ALA A 488 18.04 91.61 61.33
CA ALA A 488 18.54 92.82 61.98
C ALA A 488 17.57 94.01 61.85
N ARG A 489 16.77 94.07 60.77
CA ARG A 489 15.71 95.06 60.57
C ARG A 489 14.41 94.77 61.33
N THR A 490 14.17 93.52 61.74
CA THR A 490 12.95 93.12 62.48
C THR A 490 13.18 92.92 63.98
N SER A 491 14.41 93.05 64.47
CA SER A 491 14.75 92.98 65.90
C SER A 491 14.41 94.29 66.63
N PRO A 492 13.48 94.30 67.62
CA PRO A 492 13.12 95.52 68.34
C PRO A 492 14.19 95.96 69.35
N ALA A 493 14.60 97.23 69.30
CA ALA A 493 15.53 97.82 70.27
C ALA A 493 14.81 98.20 71.58
N SER A 494 14.48 97.22 72.42
CA SER A 494 13.80 97.42 73.71
C SER A 494 14.74 97.36 74.93
N SER A 495 15.01 98.54 75.49
CA SER A 495 15.33 98.87 76.89
C SER A 495 15.67 97.76 77.92
N ALA A 496 16.87 97.89 78.49
CA ALA A 496 17.27 97.74 79.90
C ALA A 496 16.34 97.02 80.93
N GLY A 497 16.92 96.10 81.72
CA GLY A 497 16.30 95.55 82.95
C GLY A 497 17.16 94.52 83.69
N SER A 498 17.90 94.95 84.73
CA SER A 498 18.81 94.08 85.51
C SER A 498 18.09 93.21 86.56
N ALA A 499 18.43 91.93 86.66
CA ALA A 499 18.19 91.10 87.86
C ALA A 499 19.20 89.94 88.00
N ARG A 500 19.45 89.51 89.24
CA ARG A 500 20.48 88.52 89.68
C ARG A 500 19.92 87.07 89.66
N GLY A 501 20.79 86.03 89.65
CA GLY A 501 20.36 84.62 89.53
C GLY A 501 21.11 83.57 90.38
N ALA A 502 22.34 83.18 89.99
CA ALA A 502 23.17 82.13 90.62
C ALA A 502 22.67 80.66 90.35
N PRO A 503 23.30 79.56 90.87
CA PRO A 503 24.21 78.78 90.01
C PRO A 503 24.15 77.22 90.10
N GLY A 504 24.86 76.54 89.19
CA GLY A 504 25.20 75.10 89.25
C GLY A 504 24.78 74.30 87.99
N ALA A 505 25.49 73.26 87.52
CA ALA A 505 26.78 72.71 87.98
C ALA A 505 27.51 71.90 86.86
N VAL A 506 28.85 71.95 86.89
CA VAL A 506 29.83 70.85 86.67
C VAL A 506 29.68 69.89 85.45
N SER A 507 30.63 70.03 84.51
CA SER A 507 31.63 69.04 83.98
C SER A 507 31.23 67.56 83.72
N SER A 508 31.77 66.84 82.73
CA SER A 508 33.10 66.85 82.07
C SER A 508 33.03 66.25 80.64
N ALA A 509 33.88 66.58 79.66
CA ALA A 509 35.18 65.96 79.33
C ALA A 509 35.22 64.41 79.47
N THR A 510 35.70 63.59 78.52
CA THR A 510 36.87 63.77 77.64
C THR A 510 36.77 63.06 76.26
N SER A 511 37.67 63.47 75.37
CA SER A 511 38.08 62.89 74.07
C SER A 511 38.58 61.43 74.09
N SER A 512 38.48 60.70 72.96
CA SER A 512 39.64 60.48 72.03
C SER A 512 39.48 59.34 70.98
N THR A 513 39.78 59.66 69.71
CA THR A 513 40.45 58.83 68.65
C THR A 513 39.97 57.43 68.18
N ARG A 514 39.98 57.28 66.83
CA ARG A 514 40.38 56.08 66.02
C ARG A 514 39.43 54.85 66.04
N SER A 515 39.41 53.93 65.04
CA SER A 515 40.07 53.86 63.71
C SER A 515 39.49 52.72 62.83
N TRP A 516 39.19 53.00 61.55
CA TRP A 516 39.21 52.10 60.36
C TRP A 516 38.62 50.66 60.44
N ARG A 517 37.66 50.33 59.55
CA ARG A 517 37.83 49.36 58.42
C ARG A 517 36.56 49.26 57.54
N SER A 518 36.62 48.43 56.49
CA SER A 518 35.79 48.48 55.27
C SER A 518 34.95 47.23 55.00
N ALA A 519 33.72 47.43 54.49
CA ALA A 519 32.91 46.46 53.70
C ALA A 519 32.45 45.16 54.46
N PRO A 520 31.68 44.20 53.87
CA PRO A 520 31.04 44.16 52.54
C PRO A 520 29.53 43.73 52.53
N ARG A 521 29.07 43.23 51.37
CA ARG A 521 27.69 42.87 50.89
C ARG A 521 26.99 41.66 51.58
N THR A 522 25.75 41.38 51.10
CA THR A 522 24.95 40.11 51.16
C THR A 522 24.09 39.93 52.46
N HIS A 523 22.97 39.18 52.56
CA HIS A 523 22.07 38.39 51.68
C HIS A 523 20.76 38.00 52.47
N CYS A 524 19.63 37.45 51.97
CA CYS A 524 18.99 37.32 50.64
C CYS A 524 17.50 36.86 50.76
N ARG A 525 16.75 36.87 49.63
CA ARG A 525 15.50 36.11 49.29
C ARG A 525 14.16 36.30 50.04
N HIS A 526 13.11 36.26 49.21
CA HIS A 526 11.74 35.74 49.41
C HIS A 526 10.68 36.52 50.23
N CYS A 527 9.45 36.42 49.72
CA CYS A 527 8.22 36.97 50.29
C CYS A 527 7.22 35.85 50.64
N SER A 528 6.16 36.24 51.36
CA SER A 528 4.90 35.52 51.60
C SER A 528 4.89 34.39 52.64
N ARG A 529 3.92 34.53 53.56
CA ARG A 529 3.45 33.53 54.54
C ARG A 529 2.58 32.51 53.79
N HIS A 530 2.71 31.19 53.95
CA HIS A 530 2.53 30.37 55.15
C HIS A 530 1.07 30.30 55.62
N TRP A 531 0.41 29.17 55.31
CA TRP A 531 -0.69 28.56 56.09
C TRP A 531 -0.58 27.04 55.93
N ASN A 532 -0.91 26.27 56.97
CA ASN A 532 -0.80 24.81 56.98
C ASN A 532 -2.18 24.16 56.82
N ASN A 533 -2.20 22.92 56.32
CA ASN A 533 -2.97 21.86 56.97
C ASN A 533 -2.43 20.47 56.61
N HIS A 534 -2.49 19.53 57.55
CA HIS A 534 -2.15 18.12 57.36
C HIS A 534 -3.39 17.30 56.98
N HIS A 535 -3.22 16.20 56.23
CA HIS A 535 -3.71 14.88 56.68
C HIS A 535 -3.07 13.70 55.90
N SER A 536 -3.07 12.56 56.60
CA SER A 536 -2.36 11.27 56.50
C SER A 536 -2.52 10.40 55.20
N PRO A 537 -1.78 9.25 55.10
CA PRO A 537 -1.68 8.36 53.91
C PRO A 537 -2.63 7.10 54.07
N PRO A 538 -2.48 5.90 53.44
CA PRO A 538 -1.44 5.35 52.52
C PRO A 538 -1.89 4.42 51.35
N ASP A 539 -0.89 3.82 50.67
CA ASP A 539 -0.81 2.52 49.96
C ASP A 539 -2.04 1.82 49.34
N THR A 540 -1.89 1.29 48.10
CA THR A 540 -1.74 -0.19 47.86
C THR A 540 -1.60 -0.61 46.38
N HIS A 541 -1.15 -1.86 46.20
CA HIS A 541 -0.89 -2.63 44.97
C HIS A 541 -1.92 -2.62 43.82
N THR A 542 -1.43 -2.86 42.59
CA THR A 542 -1.80 -3.99 41.69
C THR A 542 -1.00 -3.89 40.36
N GLN A 543 -0.80 -4.92 39.53
CA GLN A 543 -0.38 -6.31 39.75
C GLN A 543 0.16 -6.89 38.42
N THR A 544 1.08 -7.86 38.42
CA THR A 544 1.69 -8.42 37.18
C THR A 544 1.23 -9.84 36.85
N GLN A 545 0.70 -10.11 35.65
CA GLN A 545 0.58 -11.46 35.04
C GLN A 545 0.61 -11.32 33.50
N LYS A 546 1.57 -11.86 32.74
CA LYS A 546 2.05 -13.26 32.51
C LYS A 546 1.21 -14.11 31.55
N ARG A 547 1.69 -14.15 30.29
CA ARG A 547 1.78 -15.29 29.34
C ARG A 547 0.70 -16.38 29.35
N LYS A 548 0.19 -16.71 28.14
CA LYS A 548 -0.06 -18.11 27.72
C LYS A 548 0.27 -18.32 26.23
N ARG A 549 1.09 -19.33 25.93
CA ARG A 549 1.25 -19.92 24.57
C ARG A 549 0.24 -21.06 24.43
N LYS A 550 -0.37 -21.21 23.25
CA LYS A 550 -0.80 -22.50 22.68
C LYS A 550 -0.51 -22.49 21.17
N GLN A 551 -0.53 -23.66 20.54
CA GLN A 551 0.15 -23.92 19.26
C GLN A 551 -0.75 -24.74 18.32
N LYS A 552 -0.52 -24.60 17.01
CA LYS A 552 -1.02 -25.44 15.89
C LYS A 552 -2.55 -25.54 15.69
N LYS A 553 -3.01 -24.94 14.59
CA LYS A 553 -3.51 -25.72 13.43
C LYS A 553 -3.23 -24.93 12.15
N CYS A 554 -2.76 -25.61 11.11
CA CYS A 554 -2.40 -24.99 9.83
C CYS A 554 -3.60 -24.99 8.88
N ARG A 555 -3.79 -23.88 8.19
CA ARG A 555 -4.53 -23.78 6.92
C ARG A 555 -3.74 -22.80 6.06
N ALA A 556 -3.45 -23.15 4.82
CA ALA A 556 -2.77 -22.23 3.92
C ALA A 556 -3.69 -21.01 3.68
N ARG A 557 -3.21 -19.82 4.07
CA ARG A 557 -3.68 -18.56 3.51
C ARG A 557 -2.61 -18.13 2.53
N TRP A 558 -3.00 -17.99 1.26
CA TRP A 558 -2.18 -17.31 0.27
C TRP A 558 -1.80 -15.93 0.80
N LEU A 559 -0.49 -15.65 0.80
CA LEU A 559 0.03 -14.33 1.11
C LEU A 559 -0.19 -13.46 -0.13
N MET A 560 -1.32 -12.74 -0.18
CA MET A 560 -1.34 -11.49 -0.93
C MET A 560 -0.24 -10.61 -0.34
N PRO A 561 0.79 -10.21 -1.10
CA PRO A 561 1.79 -9.29 -0.61
C PRO A 561 1.13 -7.92 -0.50
N VAL A 562 0.84 -7.48 0.73
CA VAL A 562 0.40 -6.11 1.00
C VAL A 562 1.61 -5.19 0.85
N ILE A 563 1.98 -4.92 -0.41
CA ILE A 563 3.01 -3.95 -0.76
C ILE A 563 2.44 -2.55 -0.46
N PRO A 564 3.18 -1.64 0.19
CA PRO A 564 2.53 -0.60 0.99
C PRO A 564 1.90 0.53 0.15
N ALA A 565 0.69 0.92 0.52
CA ALA A 565 0.06 2.19 0.14
C ALA A 565 0.72 3.41 0.86
N LEU A 566 2.05 3.41 0.92
CA LEU A 566 2.88 4.42 1.58
C LEU A 566 3.55 5.36 0.57
N TRP A 567 3.76 4.90 -0.67
CA TRP A 567 4.49 5.66 -1.70
C TRP A 567 3.64 6.78 -2.34
N GLU A 568 2.31 6.64 -2.36
CA GLU A 568 1.37 7.68 -2.81
C GLU A 568 1.37 8.92 -1.89
N ALA A 569 1.91 8.81 -0.67
CA ALA A 569 1.90 9.89 0.32
C ALA A 569 3.05 10.91 0.15
N GLU A 570 4.17 10.52 -0.45
CA GLU A 570 5.39 11.36 -0.52
C GLU A 570 5.65 11.95 -1.92
N ALA A 571 5.12 11.34 -2.99
CA ALA A 571 5.26 11.80 -4.37
C ALA A 571 4.05 12.62 -4.89
N GLY A 572 3.38 13.40 -4.02
CA GLY A 572 2.02 13.91 -4.25
C GLY A 572 1.78 15.43 -4.09
N GLY A 573 2.81 16.26 -4.08
CA GLY A 573 2.70 17.71 -3.83
C GLY A 573 1.88 18.49 -4.89
N SER A 574 0.58 18.67 -4.64
CA SER A 574 -0.30 19.65 -5.30
C SER A 574 -0.64 19.49 -6.81
N GLN A 575 -0.22 18.43 -7.51
CA GLN A 575 -0.61 18.20 -8.92
C GLN A 575 -1.60 17.05 -9.17
N GLY A 576 -1.92 16.20 -8.18
CA GLY A 576 -2.82 15.05 -8.40
C GLY A 576 -4.29 15.42 -8.67
N GLN A 577 -4.80 16.51 -8.10
CA GLN A 577 -6.24 16.80 -8.06
C GLN A 577 -6.85 17.29 -9.38
N GLU A 578 -6.04 17.74 -10.34
CA GLU A 578 -6.53 18.22 -11.65
C GLU A 578 -6.84 17.05 -12.62
N PHE A 579 -6.32 15.84 -12.37
CA PHE A 579 -6.58 14.67 -13.23
C PHE A 579 -7.82 13.85 -12.81
N GLU A 580 -8.09 13.68 -11.50
CA GLU A 580 -9.28 12.96 -11.03
C GLU A 580 -10.59 13.62 -11.51
N THR A 581 -10.62 14.96 -11.51
CA THR A 581 -11.78 15.75 -11.98
C THR A 581 -12.03 15.63 -13.48
N SER A 582 -11.04 15.21 -14.27
CA SER A 582 -11.19 14.91 -15.70
C SER A 582 -11.83 13.53 -15.93
N LEU A 583 -11.39 12.49 -15.21
CA LEU A 583 -11.92 11.13 -15.36
C LEU A 583 -13.36 10.97 -14.86
N ALA A 584 -13.74 11.69 -13.79
CA ALA A 584 -15.10 11.66 -13.25
C ALA A 584 -16.21 12.12 -14.24
N ASN A 585 -15.84 12.78 -15.34
CA ASN A 585 -16.78 13.32 -16.33
C ASN A 585 -17.02 12.42 -17.56
N MET A 586 -16.27 11.32 -17.75
CA MET A 586 -16.38 10.48 -18.95
C MET A 586 -17.37 9.29 -18.83
N VAL A 587 -17.88 8.97 -17.64
CA VAL A 587 -18.78 7.81 -17.45
C VAL A 587 -20.24 8.24 -17.24
N LYS A 588 -20.97 8.40 -18.35
CA LYS A 588 -22.44 8.39 -18.38
C LYS A 588 -22.94 7.60 -19.60
N PRO A 589 -23.45 6.36 -19.44
CA PRO A 589 -24.12 5.68 -20.54
C PRO A 589 -25.41 6.42 -20.89
N ARG A 590 -25.58 6.81 -22.17
CA ARG A 590 -26.90 7.16 -22.70
C ARG A 590 -27.66 5.86 -22.94
N LEU A 591 -28.82 5.73 -22.29
CA LEU A 591 -29.81 4.70 -22.65
C LEU A 591 -30.45 5.08 -24.00
N TYR A 592 -30.44 4.15 -24.94
CA TYR A 592 -31.42 3.94 -26.00
C TYR A 592 -31.35 2.48 -26.47
#